data_AF-A0A2V5Z798-F1
#
_entry.id   AF-A0A2V5Z798-F1
#
_cell.length_a   1.000
_cell.length_b   1.000
_cell.length_c   1.000
_cell.angle_alpha   90.00
_cell.angle_beta   90.00
_cell.angle_gamma   90.00
#
_symmetry.space_group_name_H-M   'P 1'
#
loop_
_entity.id
_entity.type
_entity.pdbx_description
1 polymer ?
#
loop_
_entity_poly.entity_id
_entity_poly.type
_entity_poly.pdbx_seq_one_letter_code
_entity_poly.pdbx_strand_id
1 'polypeptide(L)' 'MPQQHPKTVVRRRKGHRGGDLISDALPFGRLWYAGPNAVANAIGYATDYSRSHDAVIRVYDDAGNVIQMHD' A
#
# COMPACT_ATOMS: atom_id res chain seq x y z
N MET A 1 1.18 -23.47 10.73
CA MET A 1 1.92 -22.55 9.86
C MET A 1 1.96 -21.21 10.57
N PRO A 2 3.10 -20.52 10.74
CA PRO A 2 3.04 -19.13 11.21
C PRO A 2 2.21 -18.36 10.19
N GLN A 3 1.12 -17.73 10.64
CA GLN A 3 0.33 -16.87 9.77
C GLN A 3 1.25 -15.69 9.42
N GLN A 4 1.81 -15.71 8.22
CA GLN A 4 2.48 -14.54 7.69
C GLN A 4 1.35 -13.56 7.35
N HIS A 5 1.18 -12.53 8.19
CA HIS A 5 0.22 -11.47 7.90
C HIS A 5 0.51 -10.94 6.48
N PRO A 6 -0.48 -10.92 5.58
CA PRO A 6 -0.27 -10.42 4.23
C PRO A 6 0.27 -8.99 4.32
N LYS A 7 1.41 -8.74 3.68
CA LYS A 7 2.04 -7.41 3.73
C LYS A 7 1.48 -6.56 2.61
N THR A 8 0.97 -5.42 2.99
CA THR A 8 0.56 -4.39 2.04
C THR A 8 1.50 -3.20 2.15
N VAL A 9 1.96 -2.71 1.01
CA VAL A 9 2.96 -1.66 0.88
C VAL A 9 2.45 -0.62 -0.09
N VAL A 10 2.27 0.60 0.39
CA VAL A 10 2.01 1.78 -0.45
C VAL A 10 3.31 2.55 -0.58
N ARG A 11 3.72 2.88 -1.80
CA ARG A 11 4.92 3.67 -2.06
C ARG A 11 4.58 4.90 -2.87
N ARG A 12 4.89 6.06 -2.31
CA ARG A 12 4.79 7.32 -3.04
C ARG A 12 5.89 7.38 -4.10
N ARG A 13 5.54 7.74 -5.33
CA ARG A 13 6.54 7.99 -6.38
C ARG A 13 7.08 9.41 -6.30
N LYS A 14 8.37 9.54 -6.60
CA LYS A 14 9.05 10.82 -6.79
C LYS A 14 8.29 11.67 -7.81
N GLY A 15 8.00 12.92 -7.44
CA GLY A 15 7.34 13.89 -8.32
C GLY A 15 5.82 14.00 -8.17
N HIS A 16 5.24 13.51 -7.07
CA HIS A 16 3.83 13.70 -6.67
C HIS A 16 2.77 13.24 -7.69
N ARG A 17 3.19 12.54 -8.75
CA ARG A 17 2.34 12.16 -9.88
C ARG A 17 1.71 10.77 -9.74
N GLY A 18 2.06 10.01 -8.70
CA GLY A 18 1.54 8.66 -8.53
C GLY A 18 1.98 7.95 -7.26
N GLY A 19 1.37 6.80 -7.03
CA GLY A 19 1.65 5.89 -5.93
C GLY A 19 1.52 4.45 -6.40
N ASP A 20 2.41 3.59 -5.93
CA ASP A 20 2.34 2.15 -6.16
C ASP A 20 1.75 1.48 -4.93
N LEU A 21 0.85 0.53 -5.13
CA LEU A 21 0.33 -0.36 -4.10
C LEU A 21 0.81 -1.77 -4.42
N ILE A 22 1.50 -2.41 -3.49
CA ILE A 22 1.98 -3.79 -3.59
C ILE A 22 1.37 -4.54 -2.41
N SER A 23 0.71 -5.66 -2.64
CA SER A 23 0.18 -6.47 -1.55
C SER A 23 0.32 -7.93 -1.91
N ASP A 24 0.80 -8.73 -0.96
CA ASP A 24 0.89 -10.19 -1.10
C ASP A 24 -0.49 -10.84 -1.22
N ALA A 25 -1.54 -10.12 -0.82
CA ALA A 25 -2.92 -10.59 -0.93
C ALA A 25 -3.62 -10.14 -2.22
N LEU A 26 -3.05 -9.22 -3.01
CA LEU A 26 -3.63 -8.84 -4.30
C LEU A 26 -3.51 -9.99 -5.31
N PRO A 27 -4.60 -10.41 -5.99
CA PRO A 27 -4.54 -11.44 -7.04
C PRO A 27 -3.69 -11.03 -8.25
N PHE A 28 -3.37 -9.73 -8.37
CA PHE A 28 -2.55 -9.16 -9.43
C PHE A 28 -1.12 -8.77 -8.95
N GLY A 29 -0.84 -8.93 -7.65
CA GLY A 29 0.42 -8.57 -7.00
C GLY A 29 0.70 -7.07 -6.80
N ARG A 30 0.42 -6.22 -7.81
CA ARG A 30 0.70 -4.76 -7.75
C ARG A 30 -0.32 -3.93 -8.52
N LEU A 31 -0.67 -2.78 -7.97
CA LEU A 31 -1.52 -1.76 -8.57
C LEU A 31 -0.81 -0.40 -8.62
N TRP A 32 -1.12 0.41 -9.62
CA TRP A 32 -0.57 1.76 -9.78
C TRP A 32 -1.69 2.78 -9.85
N TYR A 33 -1.53 3.87 -9.09
CA TYR A 33 -2.40 5.03 -9.14
C TYR A 33 -1.64 6.24 -9.64
N ALA A 34 -2.29 7.06 -10.47
CA ALA A 34 -1.76 8.31 -11.00
C ALA A 34 -2.59 9.51 -10.52
N GLY A 35 -1.94 10.67 -10.41
CA GLY A 35 -2.56 11.93 -10.03
C GLY A 35 -2.29 12.35 -8.57
N PRO A 36 -2.79 13.54 -8.18
CA PRO A 36 -2.48 14.16 -6.88
C PRO A 36 -2.95 13.33 -5.67
N ASN A 37 -4.01 12.54 -5.86
CA ASN A 37 -4.60 11.69 -4.81
C ASN A 37 -4.18 10.22 -4.92
N ALA A 38 -3.19 9.90 -5.75
CA ALA A 38 -2.78 8.51 -5.98
C ALA A 38 -2.41 7.76 -4.70
N VAL A 39 -1.72 8.43 -3.77
CA VAL A 39 -1.36 7.84 -2.48
C VAL A 39 -2.60 7.62 -1.62
N ALA A 40 -3.51 8.58 -1.57
CA ALA A 40 -4.76 8.45 -0.81
C ALA A 40 -5.63 7.31 -1.36
N ASN A 41 -5.72 7.17 -2.68
CA ASN A 41 -6.44 6.07 -3.33
C ASN A 41 -5.78 4.71 -3.04
N ALA A 42 -4.44 4.64 -3.10
CA ALA A 42 -3.69 3.43 -2.77
C ALA A 42 -3.87 3.00 -1.31
N ILE A 43 -3.86 3.96 -0.38
CA ILE A 43 -4.11 3.72 1.05
C ILE A 43 -5.57 3.27 1.25
N GLY A 44 -6.54 3.96 0.66
CA GLY A 44 -7.95 3.58 0.77
C GLY A 44 -8.19 2.15 0.31
N TYR A 45 -7.66 1.80 -0.87
CA TYR A 45 -7.75 0.43 -1.38
C TYR A 45 -7.07 -0.58 -0.44
N ALA A 46 -5.87 -0.28 0.05
CA ALA A 46 -5.14 -1.14 0.98
C ALA A 46 -5.93 -1.39 2.28
N THR A 47 -6.52 -0.34 2.85
CA THR A 47 -7.28 -0.41 4.10
C THR A 47 -8.56 -1.21 3.94
N ASP A 48 -9.34 -0.97 2.88
CA ASP A 48 -10.55 -1.75 2.61
C ASP A 48 -10.23 -3.23 2.33
N TYR A 49 -9.09 -3.50 1.67
CA TYR A 49 -8.64 -4.86 1.39
C TYR A 49 -8.10 -5.59 2.64
N SER A 50 -7.39 -4.87 3.52
CA SER A 50 -6.79 -5.40 4.75
C SER A 50 -7.81 -5.84 5.78
N ARG A 51 -8.94 -5.12 5.93
CA ARG A 51 -10.03 -5.48 6.86
C ARG A 51 -10.52 -6.91 6.69
N SER A 52 -10.38 -7.47 5.49
CA SER A 52 -10.77 -8.85 5.18
C SER A 52 -9.66 -9.89 5.42
N HIS A 53 -8.40 -9.47 5.60
CA HIS A 53 -7.22 -10.35 5.57
C HIS A 53 -6.22 -10.15 6.72
N ASP A 54 -6.50 -9.29 7.71
CA ASP A 54 -5.59 -9.01 8.84
C ASP A 54 -4.18 -8.62 8.36
N ALA A 55 -4.14 -7.59 7.51
CA ALA A 55 -2.97 -7.22 6.70
C ALA A 55 -2.31 -5.93 7.20
N VAL A 56 -1.02 -6.00 7.52
CA VAL A 56 -0.25 -4.81 7.90
C VAL A 56 0.03 -3.95 6.67
N ILE A 57 -0.39 -2.69 6.72
CA ILE A 57 -0.18 -1.70 5.64
C ILE A 57 0.97 -0.77 6.01
N ARG A 58 1.99 -0.68 5.15
CA ARG A 58 3.12 0.24 5.30
C ARG A 58 3.13 1.26 4.18
N VAL A 59 3.13 2.54 4.54
CA VAL A 59 3.22 3.65 3.58
C VAL A 59 4.63 4.21 3.60
N TYR A 60 5.25 4.23 2.43
CA TYR A 60 6.58 4.77 2.20
C TYR A 60 6.52 6.09 1.45
N ASP A 61 7.36 7.04 1.88
CA ASP A 61 7.63 8.26 1.13
C ASP A 61 8.48 7.97 -0.13
N ASP A 62 8.81 9.03 -0.87
CA ASP A 62 9.65 8.95 -2.06
C ASP A 62 11.13 8.66 -1.76
N ALA A 63 11.59 8.94 -0.53
CA ALA A 63 12.92 8.57 -0.04
C ALA A 63 13.01 7.11 0.44
N GLY A 64 11.87 6.41 0.52
CA GLY A 64 11.81 5.02 0.99
C GLY A 64 11.71 4.88 2.51
N ASN A 65 11.35 5.94 3.23
CA ASN A 65 11.08 5.89 4.67
C ASN A 65 9.61 5.55 4.92
N VAL A 66 9.35 4.73 5.95
CA VAL A 66 7.98 4.49 6.42
C VAL A 66 7.46 5.75 7.09
N ILE A 67 6.38 6.33 6.56
CA ILE A 67 5.71 7.50 7.12
C ILE A 67 4.42 7.15 7.85
N GLN A 68 3.83 5.99 7.56
CA GLN A 68 2.59 5.53 8.19
C GLN A 68 2.51 4.01 8.18
N MET A 69 1.95 3.44 9.24
CA MET A 69 1.72 2.02 9.40
C MET A 69 0.30 1.81 9.95
N HIS A 70 -0.43 0.86 9.36
CA HIS A 70 -1.73 0.41 9.86
C HIS A 70 -1.68 -1.09 10.12
N ASP A 71 -2.36 -1.50 11.17
CA ASP A 71 -2.63 -2.88 11.56
C ASP A 71 -4.07 -3.22 11.16
#